data_AF-A0A4E0PX10-F1
#
_entry.id   AF-A0A4E0PX10-F1
#
_cell.length_a   1.000
_cell.length_b   1.000
_cell.length_c   1.000
_cell.angle_alpha   90.00
_cell.angle_beta   90.00
_cell.angle_gamma   90.00
#
_symmetry.space_group_name_H-M   'P 1'
#
loop_
_entity.id
_entity.type
_entity.pdbx_description
1 polymer ?
#
loop_
_entity_poly.entity_id
_entity_poly.type
_entity_poly.pdbx_seq_one_letter_code
_entity_poly.pdbx_strand_id
1 'polypeptide(L)'
;MDITGEKGKVVMKNLKYLNDSVMAILLLMPVTLVITFEALDSTHNLKILSLVTWVVYLIGLWYVASRVFKLNKTLIGYLDEE
;
A
#
# COMPACT_ATOMS: atom_id res chain seq x y z
N MET A 1 -1.02 17.15 -26.37
CA MET A 1 -2.05 17.16 -25.32
C MET A 1 -1.57 18.15 -24.29
N ASP A 2 -2.12 19.36 -24.30
CA ASP A 2 -1.58 20.47 -23.51
C ASP A 2 -2.01 20.28 -22.04
N ILE A 3 -1.09 19.83 -21.18
CA ILE A 3 -1.33 19.55 -19.77
C ILE A 3 -1.16 20.84 -18.94
N THR A 4 -1.62 21.97 -19.47
CA THR A 4 -1.49 23.28 -18.85
C THR A 4 -2.83 23.70 -18.26
N GLY A 5 -3.15 23.18 -17.07
CA GLY A 5 -4.38 23.53 -16.36
C GLY A 5 -4.61 22.73 -15.09
N GLU A 6 -5.76 22.95 -14.45
CA GLU A 6 -6.20 22.32 -13.19
C GLU A 6 -6.16 20.77 -13.26
N LYS A 7 -6.48 20.20 -14.43
CA LYS A 7 -6.37 18.76 -14.72
C LYS A 7 -4.94 18.22 -14.53
N GLY A 8 -3.92 18.96 -14.95
CA GLY A 8 -2.51 18.58 -14.76
C GLY A 8 -2.09 18.51 -13.29
N LYS A 9 -2.59 19.43 -12.46
CA LYS A 9 -2.34 19.43 -11.01
C LYS A 9 -3.00 18.23 -10.32
N VAL A 10 -4.21 17.84 -10.74
CA VAL A 10 -4.93 16.68 -10.18
C VAL A 10 -4.22 15.37 -10.54
N VAL A 11 -3.82 15.20 -11.80
CA VAL A 11 -3.05 14.02 -12.24
C VAL A 11 -1.73 13.90 -11.47
N MET A 12 -0.99 15.01 -11.33
CA MET A 12 0.26 15.04 -10.58
C MET A 12 0.06 14.67 -9.10
N LYS A 13 -1.03 15.14 -8.48
CA LYS A 13 -1.38 14.80 -7.09
C LYS A 13 -1.69 13.32 -6.92
N ASN A 14 -2.41 12.72 -7.88
CA ASN A 14 -2.73 11.30 -7.86
C ASN A 14 -1.50 10.41 -8.11
N LEU A 15 -0.61 10.80 -9.02
CA LEU A 15 0.68 10.14 -9.23
C LEU A 15 1.54 10.18 -7.96
N LYS A 16 1.55 11.31 -7.24
CA LYS A 16 2.24 11.42 -5.95
C LYS A 16 1.65 10.44 -4.92
N TYR A 17 0.33 10.36 -4.82
CA TYR A 17 -0.31 9.41 -3.91
C TYR A 17 -0.09 7.94 -4.27
N LEU A 18 -0.03 7.62 -5.57
CA LEU A 18 0.32 6.28 -6.05
C LEU A 18 1.76 5.95 -5.64
N ASN A 19 2.69 6.88 -5.86
CA ASN A 19 4.09 6.72 -5.47
C ASN A 19 4.25 6.53 -3.96
N ASP A 20 3.55 7.34 -3.14
CA ASP A 20 3.55 7.18 -1.68
C ASP A 20 3.02 5.80 -1.25
N SER A 21 2.02 5.28 -1.96
CA SER A 21 1.45 3.95 -1.69
C SER A 21 2.39 2.81 -2.10
N VAL A 22 3.05 2.94 -3.26
CA VAL A 22 4.10 2.00 -3.70
C VAL A 22 5.26 2.00 -2.71
N MET A 23 5.67 3.17 -2.23
CA MET A 23 6.74 3.31 -1.23
C MET A 23 6.35 2.64 0.10
N ALA A 24 5.08 2.73 0.52
CA ALA A 24 4.58 1.99 1.67
C ALA A 24 4.63 0.46 1.47
N ILE A 25 4.32 -0.05 0.27
CA ILE A 25 4.46 -1.47 -0.07
C ILE A 25 5.92 -1.91 -0.05
N LEU A 26 6.83 -1.09 -0.60
CA LEU A 26 8.28 -1.36 -0.58
C LEU A 26 8.82 -1.49 0.85
N LEU A 27 8.33 -0.66 1.78
CA LEU A 27 8.69 -0.74 3.21
C LEU A 27 8.09 -1.95 3.93
N LEU A 28 6.96 -2.47 3.44
CA LEU A 28 6.31 -3.66 4.00
C LEU A 28 7.01 -4.97 3.59
N MET A 29 7.66 -5.03 2.42
CA MET A 29 8.39 -6.23 1.96
C MET A 29 9.47 -6.78 2.93
N PRO A 30 10.36 -5.96 3.52
CA PRO A 30 11.33 -6.48 4.49
C PRO A 30 10.67 -7.01 5.77
N VAL A 31 9.50 -6.47 6.16
CA VAL A 31 8.72 -6.97 7.30
C VAL A 31 8.21 -8.39 7.02
N THR A 32 7.81 -8.69 5.78
CA THR A 32 7.38 -10.04 5.39
C THR A 32 8.49 -11.08 5.57
N LEU A 33 9.75 -10.71 5.29
CA LEU A 33 10.90 -11.57 5.50
C LEU A 33 11.11 -11.86 6.99
N VAL A 34 11.07 -10.83 7.83
CA VAL A 34 11.20 -10.97 9.29
C VAL A 34 10.14 -11.93 9.85
N ILE A 35 8.88 -11.74 9.47
CA ILE A 35 7.77 -12.59 9.89
C ILE A 35 7.98 -14.05 9.45
N THR A 36 8.51 -14.25 8.24
CA THR A 36 8.79 -15.59 7.71
C THR A 36 9.91 -16.28 8.48
N PHE A 37 10.98 -15.56 8.84
CA PHE A 37 12.06 -16.09 9.67
C PHE A 37 11.57 -16.45 11.08
N GLU A 38 10.72 -15.61 11.69
CA GLU A 38 10.12 -15.90 13.00
C GLU A 38 9.20 -17.14 12.96
N ALA A 39 8.49 -17.37 11.84
CA ALA A 39 7.63 -18.54 11.66
C ALA A 39 8.41 -19.84 11.46
N LEU A 40 9.58 -19.78 10.83
CA LEU A 40 10.46 -20.93 10.57
C LEU A 40 11.24 -21.35 11.82
N ASP A 41 11.36 -20.47 12.81
CA ASP A 41 12.05 -20.79 14.06
C ASP A 41 11.29 -21.86 14.87
N SER A 42 12.04 -22.73 15.55
CA SER A 42 11.47 -23.82 16.35
C SER A 42 10.88 -23.37 17.69
N THR A 43 11.19 -22.16 18.13
CA THR A 43 10.78 -21.59 19.42
C THR A 43 9.29 -21.23 19.40
N HIS A 44 8.51 -21.82 20.30
CA HIS A 44 7.05 -21.62 20.36
C HIS A 44 6.66 -20.14 20.54
N ASN A 45 7.41 -19.38 21.36
CA ASN A 45 7.17 -17.95 21.55
C ASN A 45 7.38 -17.13 20.27
N LEU A 46 8.36 -17.49 19.43
CA LEU A 46 8.60 -16.80 18.15
C LEU A 46 7.51 -17.10 17.13
N LYS A 47 6.92 -18.30 17.15
CA LYS A 47 5.76 -18.64 16.31
C LYS A 47 4.51 -17.82 16.68
N ILE A 48 4.26 -17.64 17.98
CA ILE A 48 3.15 -16.80 18.46
C ILE A 48 3.40 -15.33 18.08
N LEU A 49 4.62 -14.84 18.26
CA LEU A 49 5.02 -13.50 17.85
C LEU A 49 4.80 -13.30 16.34
N SER A 50 5.26 -14.26 15.53
CA SER A 50 5.08 -14.27 14.06
C SER A 50 3.61 -14.15 13.67
N LEU A 51 2.72 -14.86 14.37
CA LEU A 51 1.27 -14.83 14.14
C LEU A 51 0.68 -13.43 14.43
N VAL A 52 1.08 -12.80 15.53
CA VAL A 52 0.67 -11.43 15.87
C VAL A 52 1.20 -10.43 14.85
N THR A 53 2.47 -10.54 14.46
CA THR A 53 3.06 -9.68 13.42
C THR A 53 2.41 -9.89 12.06
N TRP A 54 1.96 -11.10 11.72
CA TRP A 54 1.18 -11.38 10.52
C TRP A 54 -0.14 -10.60 10.50
N VAL A 55 -0.86 -10.57 11.62
CA VAL A 55 -2.11 -9.81 11.73
C VAL A 55 -1.87 -8.32 11.53
N VAL A 56 -0.85 -7.76 12.19
CA VAL A 56 -0.49 -6.33 12.04
C VAL A 56 -0.07 -6.01 10.60
N TYR A 57 0.72 -6.90 9.98
CA TYR A 57 1.14 -6.78 8.59
C TYR A 57 -0.06 -6.78 7.63
N LEU A 58 -1.03 -7.68 7.81
CA LEU A 58 -2.24 -7.75 7.00
C LEU A 58 -3.12 -6.50 7.15
N ILE A 59 -3.23 -5.95 8.37
CA ILE A 59 -3.95 -4.69 8.61
C ILE A 59 -3.23 -3.52 7.90
N GLY A 60 -1.90 -3.48 7.94
CA GLY A 60 -1.09 -2.49 7.24
C GLY A 60 -1.30 -2.57 5.71
N LEU A 61 -1.24 -3.77 5.14
CA LEU A 61 -1.53 -4.00 3.73
C LEU A 61 -2.95 -3.58 3.36
N TRP A 62 -3.94 -3.94 4.18
CA TRP A 62 -5.34 -3.55 3.94
C TRP A 62 -5.52 -2.03 3.92
N TYR A 63 -4.87 -1.32 4.84
CA TYR A 63 -4.91 0.15 4.87
C TYR A 63 -4.33 0.76 3.59
N VAL A 64 -3.16 0.28 3.16
CA VAL A 64 -2.51 0.75 1.92
C VAL A 64 -3.37 0.41 0.70
N ALA A 65 -3.87 -0.82 0.60
CA ALA A 65 -4.74 -1.26 -0.50
C ALA A 65 -6.03 -0.43 -0.57
N SER A 66 -6.67 -0.14 0.58
CA SER A 66 -7.86 0.70 0.65
C SER A 66 -7.61 2.12 0.17
N ARG A 67 -6.44 2.70 0.51
CA ARG A 67 -6.02 4.02 0.02
C ARG A 67 -5.84 4.03 -1.49
N VAL A 68 -5.12 3.03 -2.03
CA VAL A 68 -4.92 2.87 -3.48
C VAL A 68 -6.25 2.70 -4.21
N PHE A 69 -7.16 1.89 -3.68
CA PHE A 69 -8.45 1.64 -4.30
C PHE A 69 -9.34 2.88 -4.34
N LYS A 70 -9.32 3.67 -3.26
CA LYS A 70 -10.02 4.97 -3.20
C LYS A 70 -9.46 5.94 -4.22
N LEU A 71 -8.13 6.03 -4.34
CA LEU A 71 -7.45 6.85 -5.34
C LEU A 71 -7.80 6.43 -6.77
N ASN A 72 -7.81 5.12 -7.05
CA ASN A 72 -8.15 4.60 -8.36
C ASN A 72 -9.60 4.91 -8.74
N LYS A 73 -10.56 4.75 -7.81
CA LYS A 73 -11.95 5.14 -8.01
C LYS A 73 -12.10 6.64 -8.32
N THR A 74 -11.37 7.49 -7.61
CA THR A 74 -11.39 8.94 -7.87
C THR A 74 -10.82 9.26 -9.25
N LEU A 75 -9.73 8.61 -9.66
CA LEU A 75 -9.15 8.76 -10.99
C LEU A 75 -10.10 8.36 -12.11
N ILE A 76 -10.73 7.19 -11.97
CA ILE A 76 -11.70 6.67 -12.96
C ILE A 76 -12.92 7.59 -13.06
N GLY A 77 -13.47 8.06 -11.93
CA GLY A 77 -14.61 8.97 -11.93
C GLY A 77 -14.33 10.29 -12.67
N TYR A 78 -13.11 10.81 -12.61
CA TYR A 78 -12.73 12.00 -13.38
C TYR A 78 -12.42 11.72 -14.86
N LEU A 79 -12.11 10.48 -15.22
CA LEU A 79 -11.91 10.06 -16.61
C LEU A 79 -13.24 9.71 -17.30
N ASP A 80 -14.24 9.23 -16.54
CA ASP A 80 -15.59 8.93 -17.03
C ASP A 80 -16.50 10.18 -17.12
N GLU A 81 -16.08 11.34 -16.58
CA GLU A 81 -16.77 12.63 -16.76
C GLU A 81 -16.43 13.32 -18.11
N GLU A 82 -15.77 12.62 -19.05
CA GLU A 82 -15.69 12.95 -20.48
C GLU A 82 -16.88 12.41 -21.28
#